data_AF-A0A7S0B531-F1
#
_entry.id   AF-A0A7S0B531-F1
#
_cell.length_a   1.000
_cell.length_b   1.000
_cell.length_c   1.000
_cell.angle_alpha   90.00
_cell.angle_beta   90.00
_cell.angle_gamma   90.00
#
_symmetry.space_group_name_H-M   'P 1'
#
loop_
_entity.id
_entity.type
_entity.pdbx_description
1 polymer ?
#
loop_
_entity_poly.entity_id
_entity_poly.type
_entity_poly.pdbx_seq_one_letter_code
_entity_poly.pdbx_strand_id
1 'polypeptide(L)'
;GNWEMDDGTPLIELWKVSTDNTVLLVICAAPLLALGIMSLIFVCIITVTLRGKPVGRDIDSERLDYLAQKVKSGSIAFLKEEYKFLAAYVLVWAIILFVVFTFIKRIVEDDHFDGVRCMSCFIVGALLSGGAGWFGMTVATDGNV
;
A
#
# COMPACT_ATOMS: atom_id res chain seq x y z
N GLY A 1 15.45 -18.85 -44.14
CA GLY A 1 14.74 -18.57 -42.88
C GLY A 1 15.72 -17.86 -42.00
N ASN A 2 15.56 -16.55 -41.84
CA ASN A 2 16.44 -15.73 -41.00
C ASN A 2 15.93 -15.82 -39.57
N TRP A 3 16.65 -16.53 -38.73
CA TRP A 3 16.53 -16.47 -37.28
C TRP A 3 17.70 -15.60 -36.83
N GLU A 4 17.47 -14.30 -36.71
CA GLU A 4 18.39 -13.41 -36.00
C GLU A 4 18.46 -13.90 -34.55
N MET A 5 19.66 -14.29 -34.14
CA MET A 5 19.95 -14.62 -32.76
C MET A 5 19.82 -13.32 -31.97
N ASP A 6 18.78 -13.24 -31.12
CA ASP A 6 18.61 -12.18 -30.12
C ASP A 6 19.91 -12.07 -29.32
N ASP A 7 20.63 -10.97 -29.50
CA ASP A 7 22.01 -10.74 -29.06
C ASP A 7 22.14 -10.53 -27.54
N GLY A 8 21.07 -10.83 -26.79
CA GLY A 8 20.99 -10.61 -25.36
C GLY A 8 21.11 -9.13 -24.99
N THR A 9 21.01 -8.22 -25.96
CA THR A 9 21.02 -6.79 -25.69
C THR A 9 19.70 -6.43 -25.00
N PRO A 10 19.73 -5.85 -23.80
CA PRO A 10 18.49 -5.47 -23.15
C PRO A 10 17.83 -4.35 -23.96
N LEU A 11 16.50 -4.44 -24.13
CA LEU A 11 15.68 -3.44 -24.85
C LEU A 11 15.87 -2.01 -24.33
N ILE A 12 16.40 -1.86 -23.11
CA ILE A 12 16.77 -0.59 -22.48
C ILE A 12 18.16 -0.80 -21.83
N GLU A 13 19.20 -0.16 -22.38
CA GLU A 13 20.53 -0.12 -21.75
C GLU A 13 20.51 0.83 -20.54
N LEU A 14 20.05 0.32 -19.39
CA LEU A 14 19.94 1.08 -18.13
C LEU A 14 21.26 1.70 -17.65
N TRP A 15 22.41 1.13 -18.07
CA TRP A 15 23.75 1.63 -17.72
C TRP A 15 24.31 2.68 -18.71
N LYS A 16 23.65 2.91 -19.85
CA LYS A 16 24.01 3.97 -20.82
C LYS A 16 23.12 5.22 -20.69
N VAL A 17 21.96 5.10 -20.04
CA VAL A 17 21.14 6.26 -19.66
C VAL A 17 21.91 7.06 -18.60
N SER A 18 22.40 8.21 -19.03
CA SER A 18 23.26 9.15 -18.30
C SER A 18 22.84 9.42 -16.85
N THR A 19 23.86 9.73 -16.04
CA THR A 19 23.90 10.23 -14.64
C THR A 19 23.08 11.51 -14.42
N ASP A 20 21.82 11.54 -14.84
CA ASP A 20 20.86 12.60 -14.56
C ASP A 20 19.77 12.01 -13.66
N ASN A 21 19.80 12.43 -12.39
CA ASN A 21 18.89 12.00 -11.34
C ASN A 21 17.41 12.13 -11.77
N THR A 22 17.11 13.10 -12.63
CA THR A 22 15.75 13.39 -13.09
C THR A 22 15.23 12.30 -14.03
N VAL A 23 16.05 11.86 -14.98
CA VAL A 23 15.67 10.86 -15.99
C VAL A 23 15.53 9.48 -15.33
N LEU A 24 16.42 9.19 -14.38
CA LEU A 24 16.38 7.97 -13.59
C LEU A 24 15.13 7.91 -12.70
N LEU A 25 14.76 9.02 -12.05
CA LEU A 25 13.53 9.12 -11.27
C LEU A 25 12.28 8.92 -12.14
N VAL A 26 12.23 9.50 -13.35
CA VAL A 26 11.07 9.35 -14.24
C VAL A 26 10.92 7.91 -14.71
N ILE A 27 12.02 7.25 -15.13
CA ILE A 27 12.00 5.86 -15.61
C ILE A 27 11.56 4.89 -14.51
N CYS A 28 11.94 5.12 -13.25
CA CYS A 28 11.54 4.26 -12.14
C CYS A 28 10.14 4.58 -11.60
N ALA A 29 9.82 5.87 -11.39
CA ALA A 29 8.58 6.27 -10.73
C ALA A 29 7.35 6.17 -11.64
N ALA A 30 7.49 6.48 -12.93
CA ALA A 30 6.36 6.45 -13.87
C ALA A 30 5.70 5.07 -13.99
N PRO A 31 6.42 3.95 -14.20
CA PRO A 31 5.78 2.63 -14.27
C PRO A 31 5.19 2.20 -12.93
N LEU A 32 5.83 2.53 -11.80
CA LEU A 32 5.33 2.22 -10.46
C LEU A 32 3.97 2.89 -10.20
N LEU A 33 3.85 4.18 -10.54
CA LEU A 33 2.60 4.92 -10.39
C LEU A 33 1.51 4.38 -11.33
N ALA A 34 1.86 4.07 -12.58
CA ALA A 34 0.92 3.50 -13.55
C ALA A 34 0.36 2.15 -13.08
N LEU A 35 1.23 1.24 -12.63
CA LEU A 35 0.83 -0.06 -12.09
C LEU A 35 0.02 0.09 -10.79
N GLY A 36 0.40 1.03 -9.92
CA GLY A 36 -0.33 1.32 -8.68
C GLY A 36 -1.75 1.79 -8.94
N ILE A 37 -1.95 2.70 -9.91
CA ILE A 37 -3.28 3.16 -10.31
C ILE A 37 -4.10 2.01 -10.92
N MET A 38 -3.50 1.21 -11.82
CA MET A 38 -4.20 0.05 -12.39
C MET A 38 -4.63 -0.97 -11.33
N SER A 39 -3.78 -1.23 -10.34
CA SER A 39 -4.10 -2.10 -9.22
C SER A 39 -5.28 -1.57 -8.40
N LEU A 40 -5.30 -0.26 -8.11
CA LEU A 40 -6.40 0.36 -7.36
C LEU A 40 -7.73 0.29 -8.13
N ILE A 41 -7.70 0.49 -9.45
CA ILE A 41 -8.88 0.32 -10.32
C ILE A 41 -9.39 -1.12 -10.26
N PHE A 42 -8.49 -2.11 -10.35
CA PHE A 42 -8.86 -3.53 -10.28
C PHE A 42 -9.51 -3.89 -8.94
N VAL A 43 -8.93 -3.44 -7.82
CA VAL A 43 -9.51 -3.63 -6.48
C VAL A 43 -10.88 -2.95 -6.36
N CYS A 44 -11.04 -1.75 -6.94
CA CYS A 44 -12.31 -1.04 -6.95
C CYS A 44 -13.39 -1.82 -7.72
N ILE A 45 -13.05 -2.35 -8.90
CA ILE A 45 -13.96 -3.20 -9.70
C ILE A 45 -14.38 -4.42 -8.88
N ILE A 46 -13.44 -5.17 -8.30
CA ILE A 46 -13.74 -6.34 -7.46
C ILE A 46 -14.67 -5.95 -6.30
N THR A 47 -14.37 -4.86 -5.61
CA THR A 47 -15.16 -4.41 -4.46
C THR A 47 -16.59 -4.04 -4.86
N VAL A 48 -16.77 -3.35 -6.00
CA VAL A 48 -18.11 -3.02 -6.54
C VAL A 48 -18.84 -4.28 -6.98
N THR A 49 -18.16 -5.21 -7.66
CA THR A 49 -18.74 -6.48 -8.08
C THR A 49 -19.19 -7.32 -6.88
N LEU A 50 -18.40 -7.36 -5.80
CA LEU A 50 -18.77 -8.05 -4.56
C LEU A 50 -20.00 -7.42 -3.90
N ARG A 51 -20.05 -6.09 -3.80
CA ARG A 51 -21.19 -5.36 -3.22
C ARG A 51 -22.47 -5.48 -4.04
N GLY A 52 -22.36 -5.77 -5.34
CA GLY A 52 -23.50 -5.96 -6.25
C GLY A 52 -24.10 -7.36 -6.25
N LYS A 53 -23.49 -8.34 -5.56
CA LYS A 53 -24.06 -9.69 -5.45
C LYS A 53 -25.18 -9.72 -4.41
N PRO A 54 -26.28 -10.47 -4.63
CA PRO A 54 -27.34 -10.61 -3.65
C PRO A 54 -26.79 -11.33 -2.42
N VAL A 55 -26.74 -10.60 -1.31
CA VAL A 55 -26.34 -11.08 0.01
C VAL A 55 -27.58 -11.59 0.75
N GLY A 56 -27.49 -12.79 1.32
CA GLY A 56 -28.31 -13.29 2.43
C GLY A 56 -29.82 -13.53 2.24
N ARG A 57 -30.51 -12.96 1.23
CA ARG A 57 -31.98 -13.11 1.13
C ARG A 57 -32.49 -14.25 0.26
N ASP A 58 -31.68 -14.77 -0.66
CA ASP A 58 -32.13 -15.82 -1.59
C ASP A 58 -31.76 -17.24 -1.10
N ILE A 59 -31.01 -17.35 0.00
CA ILE A 59 -30.66 -18.60 0.68
C ILE A 59 -31.14 -18.48 2.12
N ASP A 60 -32.31 -19.02 2.42
CA ASP A 60 -33.03 -19.08 3.71
C ASP A 60 -32.14 -19.51 4.90
N SER A 61 -31.24 -18.64 5.36
CA SER A 61 -30.21 -18.95 6.36
C SER A 61 -29.94 -17.77 7.30
N GLU A 62 -30.99 -17.30 7.99
CA GLU A 62 -30.88 -16.28 9.05
C GLU A 62 -29.75 -16.56 10.07
N ARG A 63 -29.46 -17.84 10.31
CA ARG A 63 -28.36 -18.27 11.19
C ARG A 63 -26.97 -17.91 10.65
N LEU A 64 -26.76 -17.94 9.33
CA LEU A 64 -25.49 -17.62 8.70
C LEU A 64 -25.24 -16.10 8.74
N ASP A 65 -26.25 -15.31 8.39
CA ASP A 65 -26.19 -13.84 8.48
C ASP A 65 -25.88 -13.38 9.92
N TYR A 66 -26.52 -14.01 10.92
CA TYR A 66 -26.25 -13.73 12.32
C TYR A 66 -24.81 -14.02 12.73
N LEU A 67 -24.27 -15.17 12.30
CA LEU A 67 -22.88 -15.56 12.61
C LEU A 67 -21.88 -14.62 11.93
N ALA A 68 -22.13 -14.25 10.68
CA ALA A 68 -21.25 -13.35 9.96
C ALA A 68 -21.27 -11.92 10.52
N GLN A 69 -22.43 -11.41 10.95
CA GLN A 69 -22.49 -10.12 11.67
C GLN A 69 -21.68 -10.15 12.97
N LYS A 70 -21.70 -11.26 13.71
CA LYS A 70 -20.85 -11.42 14.89
C LYS A 70 -19.36 -11.43 14.55
N VAL A 71 -18.96 -12.11 13.48
CA VAL A 71 -17.56 -12.12 13.03
C VAL A 71 -17.11 -10.72 12.61
N LYS A 72 -17.94 -10.02 11.81
CA LYS A 72 -17.65 -8.65 11.37
C LYS A 72 -17.53 -7.65 12.52
N SER A 73 -18.44 -7.70 13.49
CA SER A 73 -18.37 -6.82 14.66
C SER A 73 -17.16 -7.13 15.55
N GLY A 74 -16.83 -8.41 15.73
CA GLY A 74 -15.64 -8.84 16.47
C GLY A 74 -14.34 -8.42 15.79
N SER A 75 -14.23 -8.57 14.48
CA SER A 75 -13.03 -8.21 13.72
C SER A 75 -12.78 -6.69 13.72
N ILE A 76 -13.83 -5.88 13.57
CA ILE A 76 -13.74 -4.41 13.66
C ILE A 76 -13.33 -3.97 15.07
N ALA A 77 -13.84 -4.63 16.12
CA ALA A 77 -13.45 -4.34 17.50
C ALA A 77 -11.98 -4.67 17.76
N PHE A 78 -11.50 -5.80 17.25
CA PHE A 78 -10.10 -6.18 17.32
C PHE A 78 -9.20 -5.18 16.58
N LEU A 79 -9.55 -4.79 15.35
CA LEU A 79 -8.77 -3.84 14.56
C LEU A 79 -8.63 -2.48 15.25
N LYS A 80 -9.68 -1.99 15.90
CA LYS A 80 -9.61 -0.73 16.64
C LYS A 80 -8.60 -0.79 17.78
N GLU A 81 -8.57 -1.91 18.51
CA GLU A 81 -7.62 -2.06 19.61
C GLU A 81 -6.19 -2.26 19.08
N GLU A 82 -6.00 -3.06 18.02
CA GLU A 82 -4.71 -3.23 17.37
C GLU A 82 -4.16 -1.90 16.83
N TYR A 83 -5.00 -1.10 16.16
CA TYR A 83 -4.58 0.17 15.55
C TYR A 83 -4.16 1.20 16.60
N LYS A 84 -4.71 1.12 17.81
CA LYS A 84 -4.29 1.96 18.94
C LYS A 84 -2.84 1.67 19.35
N PHE A 85 -2.47 0.39 19.47
CA PHE A 85 -1.08 0.00 19.75
C PHE A 85 -0.16 0.30 18.56
N LEU A 86 -0.63 0.04 17.33
CA LEU A 86 0.12 0.32 16.11
C LEU A 86 0.40 1.82 15.95
N ALA A 87 -0.56 2.69 16.25
CA ALA A 87 -0.37 4.13 16.19
C ALA A 87 0.74 4.62 17.14
N ALA A 88 0.81 4.06 18.36
CA ALA A 88 1.89 4.36 19.29
C ALA A 88 3.25 3.89 18.74
N TYR A 89 3.30 2.70 18.15
CA TYR A 89 4.51 2.17 17.51
C TYR A 89 4.99 3.07 16.36
N VAL A 90 4.08 3.48 15.46
CA VAL A 90 4.39 4.37 14.34
C VAL A 90 4.89 5.73 14.85
N LEU A 91 4.29 6.28 15.91
CA LEU A 91 4.72 7.55 16.49
C LEU A 91 6.16 7.49 17.04
N VAL A 92 6.48 6.42 17.77
CA VAL A 92 7.84 6.22 18.31
C VAL A 92 8.86 6.12 17.18
N TRP A 93 8.56 5.34 16.14
CA TRP A 93 9.45 5.22 14.98
C TRP A 93 9.58 6.51 14.19
N ALA A 94 8.51 7.28 14.04
CA ALA A 94 8.55 8.58 13.37
C ALA A 94 9.53 9.53 14.08
N ILE A 95 9.53 9.57 15.42
CA ILE A 95 10.46 10.36 16.23
C ILE A 95 11.89 9.84 16.06
N ILE A 96 12.10 8.52 16.13
CA ILE A 96 13.43 7.92 15.96
C ILE A 96 14.01 8.27 14.59
N LEU A 97 13.23 8.11 13.52
CA LEU A 97 13.65 8.43 12.16
C LEU A 97 13.99 9.92 12.03
N PHE A 98 13.16 10.81 12.58
CA PHE A 98 13.44 12.23 12.60
C PHE A 98 14.79 12.53 13.28
N VAL A 99 15.03 12.01 14.49
CA VAL A 99 16.28 12.26 15.22
C VAL A 99 17.49 11.68 14.47
N VAL A 100 17.40 10.45 13.95
CA VAL A 100 18.52 9.80 13.26
C VAL A 100 18.92 10.55 11.99
N PHE A 101 17.94 10.92 11.15
CA PHE A 101 18.20 11.58 9.87
C PHE A 101 18.49 13.08 10.01
N THR A 102 18.11 13.71 11.12
CA THR A 102 18.48 15.10 11.41
C THR A 102 19.87 15.21 12.07
N PHE A 103 20.21 14.32 13.01
CA PHE A 103 21.42 14.49 13.85
C PHE A 103 22.58 13.54 13.55
N ILE A 104 22.31 12.31 13.07
CA ILE A 104 23.34 11.25 12.97
C ILE A 104 23.76 11.02 11.52
N LYS A 105 22.80 10.95 10.60
CA LYS A 105 23.04 10.73 9.17
C LYS A 105 22.32 11.80 8.35
N ARG A 106 23.01 12.91 8.08
CA ARG A 106 22.57 13.83 7.02
C ARG A 106 22.84 13.19 5.67
N ILE A 107 21.82 13.17 4.81
CA ILE A 107 21.94 12.62 3.45
C ILE A 107 22.52 13.69 2.53
N VAL A 108 22.21 14.97 2.79
CA VAL A 108 22.80 16.14 2.13
C VAL A 108 23.40 17.08 3.18
N GLU A 109 24.67 17.51 3.00
CA GLU A 109 25.40 18.29 4.01
C GLU A 109 24.75 19.66 4.33
N ASP A 110 23.99 20.23 3.38
CA ASP A 110 23.36 21.55 3.47
C ASP A 110 21.82 21.55 3.58
N ASP A 111 21.14 20.39 3.61
CA ASP A 111 19.67 20.33 3.70
C ASP A 111 19.20 19.86 5.09
N HIS A 112 18.70 20.79 5.91
CA HIS A 112 18.11 20.48 7.21
C HIS A 112 16.75 19.75 7.12
N PHE A 113 16.15 19.63 5.93
CA PHE A 113 14.82 19.07 5.77
C PHE A 113 14.79 17.54 5.58
N ASP A 114 15.94 16.86 5.46
CA ASP A 114 16.01 15.40 5.23
C ASP A 114 15.25 14.59 6.29
N GLY A 115 15.43 14.92 7.58
CA GLY A 115 14.72 14.23 8.66
C GLY A 115 13.21 14.42 8.60
N VAL A 116 12.74 15.62 8.22
CA VAL A 116 11.30 15.92 8.06
C VAL A 116 10.72 15.17 6.86
N ARG A 117 11.46 15.10 5.74
CA ARG A 117 11.07 14.36 4.53
C ARG A 117 10.95 12.86 4.81
N CYS A 118 11.92 12.26 5.50
CA CYS A 118 11.87 10.84 5.86
C CYS A 118 10.72 10.54 6.81
N MET A 119 10.51 11.37 7.84
CA MET A 119 9.40 11.23 8.79
C MET A 119 8.04 11.34 8.08
N SER A 120 7.85 12.31 7.19
CA SER A 120 6.58 12.51 6.51
C SER A 120 6.26 11.37 5.54
N CYS A 121 7.25 10.89 4.77
CA CYS A 121 7.12 9.70 3.93
C CYS A 121 6.73 8.45 4.74
N PHE A 122 7.33 8.25 5.91
CA PHE A 122 7.01 7.14 6.80
C PHE A 122 5.58 7.21 7.34
N ILE A 123 5.14 8.39 7.81
CA ILE A 123 3.77 8.58 8.32
C ILE A 123 2.74 8.36 7.21
N VAL A 124 2.96 8.92 6.02
CA VAL A 124 2.07 8.71 4.87
C VAL A 124 2.00 7.24 4.51
N GLY A 125 3.14 6.54 4.46
CA GLY A 125 3.18 5.09 4.23
C GLY A 125 2.43 4.28 5.29
N ALA A 126 2.59 4.63 6.57
CA ALA A 126 1.90 3.98 7.68
C ALA A 126 0.37 4.18 7.62
N LEU A 127 -0.08 5.39 7.27
CA LEU A 127 -1.51 5.68 7.08
C LEU A 127 -2.10 4.90 5.89
N LEU A 128 -1.38 4.84 4.76
CA LEU A 128 -1.79 4.06 3.60
C LEU A 128 -1.85 2.55 3.92
N SER A 129 -0.88 2.05 4.68
CA SER A 129 -0.85 0.65 5.14
C SER A 129 -2.01 0.32 6.07
N GLY A 130 -2.26 1.15 7.08
CA GLY A 130 -3.41 1.00 7.98
C GLY A 130 -4.74 1.15 7.23
N GLY A 131 -4.83 2.05 6.26
CA GLY A 131 -5.99 2.16 5.38
C GLY A 131 -6.25 0.87 4.61
N ALA A 132 -5.21 0.31 3.96
CA ALA A 132 -5.31 -0.94 3.21
C ALA A 132 -5.77 -2.12 4.09
N GLY A 133 -5.27 -2.22 5.32
CA GLY A 133 -5.71 -3.25 6.29
C GLY A 133 -7.20 -3.15 6.62
N TRP A 134 -7.70 -1.94 6.83
CA TRP A 134 -9.12 -1.69 7.11
C TRP A 134 -10.02 -2.06 5.92
N PHE A 135 -9.64 -1.64 4.71
CA PHE A 135 -10.37 -1.99 3.49
C PHE A 135 -10.38 -3.50 3.25
N GLY A 136 -9.23 -4.16 3.38
CA GLY A 136 -9.10 -5.61 3.22
C GLY A 136 -9.99 -6.37 4.20
N MET A 137 -9.98 -6.00 5.48
CA MET A 137 -10.84 -6.63 6.48
C MET A 137 -12.32 -6.43 6.18
N THR A 138 -12.73 -5.23 5.77
CA THR A 138 -14.13 -4.94 5.45
C THR A 138 -14.62 -5.84 4.31
N VAL A 139 -13.86 -5.94 3.22
CA VAL A 139 -14.20 -6.79 2.07
C VAL A 139 -14.20 -8.27 2.44
N ALA A 140 -13.26 -8.74 3.27
CA ALA A 140 -13.21 -10.12 3.72
C ALA A 140 -14.43 -10.49 4.59
N THR A 141 -14.87 -9.59 5.47
CA THR A 141 -16.05 -9.82 6.31
C THR A 141 -17.36 -9.72 5.54
N ASP A 142 -17.41 -8.88 4.52
CA ASP A 142 -18.60 -8.69 3.66
C ASP A 142 -18.73 -9.81 2.62
N GLY A 143 -17.63 -10.42 2.18
CA GLY A 143 -17.66 -11.56 1.25
C GLY A 143 -17.93 -12.92 1.89
N ASN A 144 -18.02 -13.00 3.22
CA ASN A 144 -18.34 -14.22 3.96
C ASN A 144 -19.86 -14.49 4.08
N VAL A 145 -20.70 -13.59 3.57
CA VAL A 145 -22.17 -13.68 3.54
C VAL A 145 -22.71 -13.74 2.12
#